data_AF-A0AAE3IB36-F1
#
_entry.id   AF-A0AAE3IB36-F1
#
_cell.length_a   1.000
_cell.length_b   1.000
_cell.length_c   1.000
_cell.angle_alpha   90.00
_cell.angle_beta   90.00
_cell.angle_gamma   90.00
#
_symmetry.space_group_name_H-M   'P 1'
#
loop_
_entity.id
_entity.type
_entity.pdbx_description
1 polymer ?
#
loop_
_entity_poly.entity_id
_entity_poly.type
_entity_poly.pdbx_seq_one_letter_code
_entity_poly.pdbx_strand_id
1 'polypeptide(L)'
;MELVSKEGVESYRAEELYQGRQQKRITEAKQILEQASDDVGRVFISAGFGVVDGSDELPLYDVTFADMNSTEIDERAEKLGIQEDLHDIIVGGEYDIIFFALGGDYYRSAGLDKILPDVSEETYVVFFNREDFEEEYNNGLSIPARTSQAKAYGTIVIALKGEYLRNFASHRAAGKDVEGVDDIKDFCEQEASPQSGLDDYSSSN
;
A
#
# COMPACT_ATOMS: atom_id res chain seq x y z
N MET A 1 -0.64 -26.45 1.81
CA MET A 1 -0.56 -25.94 0.43
C MET A 1 -0.73 -27.09 -0.56
N GLU A 2 -1.93 -27.30 -1.08
CA GLU A 2 -2.24 -28.42 -1.99
C GLU A 2 -2.86 -27.88 -3.29
N LEU A 3 -2.13 -27.02 -4.01
CA LEU A 3 -2.54 -26.54 -5.33
C LEU A 3 -1.37 -26.29 -6.30
N VAL A 4 -0.12 -26.56 -5.90
CA VAL A 4 1.08 -26.35 -6.74
C VAL A 4 1.57 -27.64 -7.43
N SER A 5 0.94 -28.80 -7.19
CA SER A 5 1.39 -30.08 -7.74
C SER A 5 0.55 -30.59 -8.92
N LYS A 6 0.20 -29.72 -9.88
CA LYS A 6 -0.25 -30.16 -11.20
C LYS A 6 0.72 -29.66 -12.26
N GLU A 7 1.50 -30.58 -12.83
CA GLU A 7 2.35 -30.32 -13.98
C GLU A 7 1.58 -29.55 -15.06
N GLY A 8 2.08 -28.36 -15.44
CA GLY A 8 1.59 -27.60 -16.59
C GLY A 8 0.73 -26.37 -16.31
N VAL A 9 0.61 -25.89 -15.08
CA VAL A 9 0.00 -24.58 -14.81
C VAL A 9 1.10 -23.52 -14.81
N GLU A 10 1.02 -22.56 -15.73
CA GLU A 10 1.91 -21.39 -15.75
C GLU A 10 1.77 -20.60 -14.45
N SER A 11 2.89 -20.32 -13.80
CA SER A 11 3.00 -19.42 -12.67
C SER A 11 3.61 -18.09 -13.11
N TYR A 12 3.21 -17.04 -12.43
CA TYR A 12 3.65 -15.67 -12.65
C TYR A 12 3.93 -15.05 -11.27
N ARG A 13 4.82 -14.06 -11.21
CA ARG A 13 5.03 -13.36 -9.94
C ARG A 13 3.78 -12.60 -9.54
N ALA A 14 3.51 -12.49 -8.24
CA ALA A 14 2.39 -11.72 -7.72
C ALA A 14 2.40 -10.28 -8.24
N GLU A 15 3.56 -9.63 -8.35
CA GLU A 15 3.71 -8.28 -8.91
C GLU A 15 3.33 -8.19 -10.40
N GLU A 16 3.44 -9.29 -11.14
CA GLU A 16 3.06 -9.41 -12.55
C GLU A 16 1.57 -9.77 -12.70
N LEU A 17 0.97 -10.44 -11.73
CA LEU A 17 -0.46 -10.77 -11.72
C LEU A 17 -1.32 -9.60 -11.26
N TYR A 18 -0.91 -8.93 -10.19
CA TYR A 18 -1.64 -7.81 -9.60
C TYR A 18 -1.35 -6.52 -10.36
N GLN A 19 -1.92 -6.45 -11.56
CA GLN A 19 -1.83 -5.29 -12.42
C GLN A 19 -3.01 -4.33 -12.21
N GLY A 20 -2.79 -3.06 -12.54
CA GLY A 20 -3.82 -2.03 -12.45
C GLY A 20 -3.19 -0.67 -12.26
N ARG A 21 -4.00 0.39 -12.41
CA ARG A 21 -3.51 1.77 -12.30
C ARG A 21 -2.93 2.05 -10.91
N GLN A 22 -3.60 1.60 -9.84
CA GLN A 22 -3.10 1.72 -8.47
C GLN A 22 -1.77 0.96 -8.32
N GLN A 23 -1.73 -0.30 -8.74
CA GLN A 23 -0.57 -1.17 -8.54
C GLN A 23 0.66 -0.65 -9.30
N LYS A 24 0.47 -0.15 -10.52
CA LYS A 24 1.55 0.49 -11.29
C LYS A 24 2.17 1.67 -10.53
N ARG A 25 1.34 2.55 -9.97
CA ARG A 25 1.83 3.70 -9.21
C ARG A 25 2.51 3.32 -7.90
N ILE A 26 2.02 2.29 -7.22
CA ILE A 26 2.68 1.75 -6.01
C ILE A 26 4.04 1.13 -6.37
N THR A 27 4.14 0.44 -7.52
CA THR A 27 5.43 -0.06 -8.01
C THR A 27 6.40 1.07 -8.32
N GLU A 28 5.94 2.15 -8.97
CA GLU A 28 6.74 3.36 -9.19
C GLU A 28 7.19 3.98 -7.86
N ALA A 29 6.28 4.09 -6.88
CA ALA A 29 6.59 4.63 -5.56
C ALA A 29 7.65 3.81 -4.82
N LYS A 30 7.52 2.48 -4.80
CA LYS A 30 8.51 1.57 -4.22
C LYS A 30 9.90 1.79 -4.82
N GLN A 31 9.98 1.83 -6.15
CA GLN A 31 11.26 2.05 -6.85
C GLN A 31 11.89 3.40 -6.51
N ILE A 32 11.08 4.45 -6.35
CA ILE A 32 11.57 5.79 -5.98
C ILE A 32 12.10 5.81 -4.55
N LEU A 33 11.39 5.19 -3.60
CA LEU A 33 11.82 5.07 -2.20
C LEU A 33 13.12 4.25 -2.08
N GLU A 34 13.21 3.11 -2.76
CA GLU A 34 14.42 2.28 -2.78
C GLU A 34 15.62 3.05 -3.38
N GLN A 35 15.40 3.88 -4.41
CA GLN A 35 16.44 4.76 -4.98
C GLN A 35 16.84 5.88 -4.01
N ALA A 36 15.93 6.31 -3.13
CA ALA A 36 16.21 7.24 -2.03
C ALA A 36 16.89 6.55 -0.83
N SER A 37 17.22 5.25 -0.94
CA SER A 37 17.82 4.43 0.11
C SER A 37 16.89 4.10 1.30
N ASP A 38 15.58 4.24 1.12
CA ASP A 38 14.60 3.71 2.08
C ASP A 38 14.47 2.17 1.91
N ASP A 39 14.26 1.44 3.01
CA ASP A 39 13.94 0.00 2.97
C ASP A 39 12.42 -0.19 2.79
N VAL A 40 12.01 -0.94 1.77
CA VAL A 40 10.62 -0.98 1.33
C VAL A 40 10.11 -2.41 1.18
N GLY A 41 9.33 -2.83 2.18
CA GLY A 41 8.48 -4.02 2.08
C GLY A 41 7.20 -3.75 1.27
N ARG A 42 6.73 -4.75 0.53
CA ARG A 42 5.39 -4.72 -0.09
C ARG A 42 4.81 -6.13 -0.18
N VAL A 43 3.65 -6.30 0.43
CA VAL A 43 2.84 -7.52 0.33
C VAL A 43 1.47 -7.22 -0.26
N PHE A 44 0.80 -8.27 -0.73
CA PHE A 44 -0.55 -8.22 -1.26
C PHE A 44 -1.46 -9.11 -0.42
N ILE A 45 -2.70 -8.66 -0.22
CA ILE A 45 -3.76 -9.51 0.34
C ILE A 45 -4.51 -10.14 -0.84
N SER A 46 -4.57 -11.46 -0.86
CA SER A 46 -5.17 -12.28 -1.90
C SER A 46 -6.33 -13.11 -1.36
N ALA A 47 -7.50 -12.99 -1.98
CA ALA A 47 -8.65 -13.85 -1.67
C ALA A 47 -8.41 -15.34 -2.06
N GLY A 48 -7.37 -15.62 -2.87
CA GLY A 48 -6.97 -16.97 -3.26
C GLY A 48 -5.88 -17.56 -2.37
N PHE A 49 -4.95 -16.73 -1.92
CA PHE A 49 -3.64 -17.19 -1.42
C PHE A 49 -3.22 -16.61 -0.06
N GLY A 50 -4.01 -15.73 0.55
CA GLY A 50 -3.65 -15.11 1.83
C GLY A 50 -2.75 -13.89 1.63
N VAL A 51 -1.75 -13.69 2.48
CA VAL A 51 -0.74 -12.65 2.29
C VAL A 51 0.38 -13.18 1.40
N VAL A 52 0.73 -12.44 0.36
CA VAL A 52 1.77 -12.85 -0.61
C VAL A 52 2.77 -11.73 -0.86
N ASP A 53 4.04 -12.10 -0.99
CA ASP A 53 5.11 -11.19 -1.41
C ASP A 53 5.04 -10.94 -2.93
N GLY A 54 5.58 -9.81 -3.39
CA GLY A 54 5.60 -9.47 -4.82
C GLY A 54 6.34 -10.49 -5.69
N SER A 55 7.32 -11.19 -5.13
CA SER A 55 8.12 -12.21 -5.82
C SER A 55 7.52 -13.62 -5.79
N ASP A 56 6.45 -13.84 -5.02
CA ASP A 56 5.79 -15.15 -4.94
C ASP A 56 5.22 -15.57 -6.29
N GLU A 57 5.46 -16.81 -6.68
CA GLU A 57 4.92 -17.39 -7.91
C GLU A 57 3.52 -17.97 -7.67
N LEU A 58 2.54 -17.40 -8.37
CA LEU A 58 1.14 -17.80 -8.26
C LEU A 58 0.60 -18.21 -9.64
N PRO A 59 -0.31 -19.19 -9.72
CA PRO A 59 -1.02 -19.48 -10.96
C PRO A 59 -2.02 -18.38 -11.29
N LEU A 60 -2.44 -18.28 -12.55
CA LEU A 60 -3.60 -17.48 -12.91
C LEU A 60 -4.85 -17.97 -12.16
N TYR A 61 -5.55 -17.05 -11.52
CA TYR A 61 -6.76 -17.35 -10.75
C TYR A 61 -7.74 -16.18 -10.83
N ASP A 62 -9.02 -16.46 -10.59
CA ASP A 62 -10.10 -15.48 -10.57
C ASP A 62 -10.91 -15.66 -9.29
N VAL A 63 -10.35 -15.16 -8.17
CA VAL A 63 -11.00 -15.17 -6.87
C VAL A 63 -10.84 -13.78 -6.25
N THR A 64 -11.96 -13.19 -5.85
CA THR A 64 -12.02 -11.84 -5.26
C THR A 64 -12.98 -11.83 -4.07
N PHE A 65 -12.70 -10.97 -3.09
CA PHE A 65 -13.64 -10.74 -1.99
C PHE A 65 -14.89 -9.95 -2.41
N ALA A 66 -14.85 -9.27 -3.56
CA ALA A 66 -15.95 -8.40 -4.00
C ALA A 66 -17.27 -9.14 -4.28
N ASP A 67 -17.21 -10.45 -4.53
CA ASP A 67 -18.39 -11.30 -4.75
C ASP A 67 -18.87 -12.00 -3.47
N MET A 68 -18.20 -11.75 -2.34
CA MET A 68 -18.46 -12.38 -1.04
C MET A 68 -19.22 -11.43 -0.11
N ASN A 69 -20.10 -11.99 0.70
CA ASN A 69 -20.69 -11.25 1.81
C ASN A 69 -19.73 -11.15 3.00
N SER A 70 -20.15 -10.36 3.98
CA SER A 70 -19.44 -10.14 5.24
C SER A 70 -18.88 -11.39 5.92
N THR A 71 -19.73 -12.40 6.13
CA THR A 71 -19.35 -13.62 6.83
C THR A 71 -18.42 -14.47 5.98
N GLU A 72 -18.66 -14.53 4.68
CA GLU A 72 -17.80 -15.26 3.74
C GLU A 72 -16.39 -14.67 3.68
N ILE A 73 -16.25 -13.34 3.72
CA ILE A 73 -14.94 -12.67 3.79
C ILE A 73 -14.21 -13.09 5.06
N ASP A 74 -14.88 -13.06 6.22
CA ASP A 74 -14.26 -13.38 7.51
C ASP A 74 -13.79 -14.84 7.55
N GLU A 75 -14.66 -15.78 7.19
CA GLU A 75 -14.32 -17.22 7.15
C GLU A 75 -13.20 -17.52 6.16
N ARG A 76 -13.21 -16.85 5.00
CA ARG A 76 -12.16 -16.98 3.99
C ARG A 76 -10.83 -16.43 4.49
N ALA A 77 -10.85 -15.26 5.14
CA ALA A 77 -9.65 -14.63 5.68
C ALA A 77 -9.01 -15.45 6.79
N GLU A 78 -9.83 -15.98 7.70
CA GLU A 78 -9.39 -16.90 8.76
C GLU A 78 -8.76 -18.17 8.17
N LYS A 79 -9.43 -18.79 7.19
CA LYS A 79 -8.91 -20.00 6.53
C LYS A 79 -7.57 -19.76 5.82
N LEU A 80 -7.35 -18.56 5.31
CA LEU A 80 -6.14 -18.16 4.61
C LEU A 80 -5.05 -17.61 5.54
N GLY A 81 -5.31 -17.47 6.85
CA GLY A 81 -4.33 -16.96 7.81
C GLY A 81 -4.01 -15.46 7.65
N ILE A 82 -4.83 -14.69 6.92
CA ILE A 82 -4.47 -13.30 6.54
C ILE A 82 -4.14 -12.43 7.74
N GLN A 83 -4.94 -12.52 8.80
CA GLN A 83 -4.76 -11.71 9.99
C GLN A 83 -3.49 -12.09 10.77
N GLU A 84 -3.14 -13.38 10.81
CA GLU A 84 -1.94 -13.90 11.50
C GLU A 84 -0.69 -13.49 10.72
N ASP A 85 -0.68 -13.72 9.40
CA ASP A 85 0.45 -13.33 8.54
C ASP A 85 0.70 -11.81 8.58
N LEU A 86 -0.36 -11.00 8.54
CA LEU A 86 -0.23 -9.54 8.65
C LEU A 86 0.30 -9.13 10.03
N HIS A 87 -0.14 -9.79 11.10
CA HIS A 87 0.36 -9.51 12.45
C HIS A 87 1.86 -9.77 12.53
N ASP A 88 2.30 -10.95 12.08
CA ASP A 88 3.71 -11.33 12.08
C ASP A 88 4.58 -10.35 11.26
N ILE A 89 4.09 -9.92 10.10
CA ILE A 89 4.80 -8.96 9.25
C ILE A 89 4.88 -7.60 9.93
N ILE A 90 3.74 -7.07 10.39
CA ILE A 90 3.63 -5.69 10.89
C ILE A 90 4.31 -5.54 12.25
N VAL A 91 4.04 -6.45 13.17
CA VAL A 91 4.51 -6.38 14.57
C VAL A 91 5.91 -6.99 14.71
N GLY A 92 6.23 -8.00 13.88
CA GLY A 92 7.57 -8.57 13.83
C GLY A 92 8.56 -7.75 13.00
N GLY A 93 8.09 -6.79 12.21
CA GLY A 93 8.91 -5.88 11.42
C GLY A 93 9.28 -4.58 12.15
N GLU A 94 10.33 -3.93 11.69
CA GLU A 94 10.73 -2.58 12.14
C GLU A 94 10.39 -1.59 11.02
N TYR A 95 9.19 -1.00 11.09
CA TYR A 95 8.71 -0.03 10.09
C TYR A 95 8.50 1.35 10.69
N ASP A 96 8.99 2.39 10.01
CA ASP A 96 8.68 3.78 10.37
C ASP A 96 7.28 4.18 9.89
N ILE A 97 6.86 3.69 8.71
CA ILE A 97 5.59 4.04 8.07
C ILE A 97 4.98 2.83 7.36
N ILE A 98 3.70 2.58 7.60
CA ILE A 98 2.94 1.49 6.95
C ILE A 98 1.75 2.08 6.18
N PHE A 99 1.66 1.80 4.88
CA PHE A 99 0.55 2.22 4.03
C PHE A 99 -0.42 1.07 3.71
N PHE A 100 -1.69 1.21 4.11
CA PHE A 100 -2.76 0.29 3.74
C PHE A 100 -3.52 0.77 2.50
N ALA A 101 -3.00 0.47 1.31
CA ALA A 101 -3.66 0.81 0.05
C ALA A 101 -4.82 -0.13 -0.33
N LEU A 102 -5.73 -0.41 0.60
CA LEU A 102 -6.75 -1.48 0.50
C LEU A 102 -8.14 -0.96 0.10
N GLY A 103 -8.94 -1.81 -0.55
CA GLY A 103 -10.39 -1.61 -0.72
C GLY A 103 -11.17 -2.04 0.54
N GLY A 104 -12.46 -1.70 0.63
CA GLY A 104 -13.29 -1.99 1.81
C GLY A 104 -13.30 -3.48 2.21
N ASP A 105 -13.54 -4.38 1.25
CA ASP A 105 -13.56 -5.83 1.52
C ASP A 105 -12.19 -6.37 1.94
N TYR A 106 -11.10 -5.74 1.47
CA TYR A 106 -9.74 -6.11 1.86
C TYR A 106 -9.35 -5.55 3.23
N TYR A 107 -9.86 -4.37 3.62
CA TYR A 107 -9.73 -3.89 4.99
C TYR A 107 -10.41 -4.84 5.97
N ARG A 108 -11.59 -5.35 5.60
CA ARG A 108 -12.31 -6.33 6.41
C ARG A 108 -11.50 -7.60 6.57
N SER A 109 -10.99 -8.17 5.48
CA SER A 109 -10.21 -9.41 5.53
C SER A 109 -8.89 -9.25 6.29
N ALA A 110 -8.33 -8.05 6.35
CA ALA A 110 -7.11 -7.76 7.12
C ALA A 110 -7.31 -7.78 8.64
N GLY A 111 -8.53 -7.52 9.13
CA GLY A 111 -8.83 -7.60 10.57
C GLY A 111 -7.97 -6.67 11.45
N LEU A 112 -7.68 -5.47 10.96
CA LEU A 112 -6.66 -4.57 11.54
C LEU A 112 -6.92 -4.16 12.99
N ASP A 113 -8.18 -4.13 13.44
CA ASP A 113 -8.56 -3.80 14.83
C ASP A 113 -7.88 -4.71 15.87
N LYS A 114 -7.44 -5.92 15.46
CA LYS A 114 -6.72 -6.86 16.31
C LYS A 114 -5.20 -6.78 16.19
N ILE A 115 -4.70 -6.06 15.18
CA ILE A 115 -3.27 -5.94 14.88
C ILE A 115 -2.75 -4.58 15.39
N LEU A 116 -3.50 -3.51 15.12
CA LEU A 116 -3.11 -2.13 15.46
C LEU A 116 -2.76 -1.90 16.94
N PRO A 117 -3.44 -2.53 17.93
CA PRO A 117 -3.06 -2.40 19.34
C PRO A 117 -1.63 -2.86 19.67
N ASP A 118 -1.05 -3.74 18.85
CA ASP A 118 0.30 -4.28 19.04
C ASP A 118 1.36 -3.54 18.21
N VAL A 119 0.96 -2.58 17.37
CA VAL A 119 1.88 -1.78 16.54
C VAL A 119 2.56 -0.72 17.42
N SER A 120 3.86 -0.50 17.17
CA SER A 120 4.62 0.55 17.87
C SER A 120 3.98 1.93 17.69
N GLU A 121 3.91 2.72 18.77
CA GLU A 121 3.46 4.12 18.70
C GLU A 121 4.41 5.00 17.87
N GLU A 122 5.65 4.54 17.62
CA GLU A 122 6.63 5.21 16.76
C GLU A 122 6.38 4.96 15.26
N THR A 123 5.63 3.92 14.92
CA THR A 123 5.28 3.57 13.53
C THR A 123 4.05 4.36 13.08
N TYR A 124 4.16 5.15 12.02
CA TYR A 124 3.00 5.81 11.43
C TYR A 124 2.17 4.83 10.60
N VAL A 125 0.85 4.84 10.79
CA VAL A 125 -0.06 3.97 10.07
C VAL A 125 -0.99 4.78 9.19
N VAL A 126 -0.90 4.58 7.87
CA VAL A 126 -1.63 5.37 6.87
C VAL A 126 -2.72 4.53 6.22
N PHE A 127 -3.94 4.99 6.38
CA PHE A 127 -5.13 4.44 5.74
C PHE A 127 -5.65 5.37 4.63
N PHE A 128 -6.48 4.79 3.77
CA PHE A 128 -7.27 5.54 2.80
C PHE A 128 -8.76 5.29 2.98
N ASN A 129 -9.52 6.37 3.19
CA ASN A 129 -10.97 6.35 3.46
C ASN A 129 -11.38 5.52 4.69
N ARG A 130 -10.65 5.66 5.80
CA ARG A 130 -10.94 5.00 7.09
C ARG A 130 -10.81 6.01 8.23
N GLU A 131 -11.69 7.02 8.21
CA GLU A 131 -11.67 8.11 9.18
C GLU A 131 -11.93 7.62 10.62
N ASP A 132 -12.58 6.47 10.77
CA ASP A 132 -12.80 5.79 12.05
C ASP A 132 -11.51 5.40 12.78
N PHE A 133 -10.41 5.12 12.05
CA PHE A 133 -9.13 4.75 12.67
C PHE A 133 -8.30 5.94 13.15
N GLU A 134 -8.44 7.10 12.52
CA GLU A 134 -7.70 8.31 12.90
C GLU A 134 -8.13 8.81 14.29
N GLU A 135 -9.39 8.55 14.69
CA GLU A 135 -9.89 8.92 16.01
C GLU A 135 -9.36 8.04 17.15
N GLU A 136 -8.87 6.84 16.83
CA GLU A 136 -8.49 5.82 17.83
C GLU A 136 -6.98 5.80 18.15
N TYR A 137 -6.12 6.17 17.18
CA TYR A 137 -4.66 6.05 17.29
C TYR A 137 -3.93 7.36 16.91
N ASN A 138 -3.07 7.88 17.78
CA ASN A 138 -2.34 9.14 17.55
C ASN A 138 -1.31 9.08 16.41
N ASN A 139 -0.83 7.88 16.10
CA ASN A 139 0.07 7.58 14.98
C ASN A 139 -0.68 7.11 13.73
N GLY A 140 -2.02 7.10 13.76
CA GLY A 140 -2.89 6.75 12.63
C GLY A 140 -3.30 7.98 11.82
N LEU A 141 -3.29 7.85 10.49
CA LEU A 141 -3.74 8.88 9.56
C LEU A 141 -4.68 8.28 8.52
N SER A 142 -5.86 8.88 8.31
CA SER A 142 -6.74 8.50 7.20
C SER A 142 -6.77 9.58 6.12
N ILE A 143 -6.23 9.28 4.95
CA ILE A 143 -6.23 10.20 3.81
C ILE A 143 -7.47 9.93 2.93
N PRO A 144 -8.34 10.95 2.70
CA PRO A 144 -9.49 10.79 1.82
C PRO A 144 -9.05 10.57 0.36
N ALA A 145 -9.32 9.39 -0.17
CA ALA A 145 -9.16 9.05 -1.58
C ALA A 145 -10.52 8.69 -2.18
N ARG A 146 -11.42 9.68 -2.35
CA ARG A 146 -12.79 9.50 -2.87
C ARG A 146 -12.98 10.18 -4.24
N THR A 147 -14.17 10.04 -4.82
CA THR A 147 -14.52 10.56 -6.16
C THR A 147 -14.28 12.07 -6.31
N SER A 148 -14.51 12.85 -5.25
CA SER A 148 -14.23 14.30 -5.22
C SER A 148 -12.75 14.59 -5.44
N GLN A 149 -11.87 13.88 -4.72
CA GLN A 149 -10.42 14.04 -4.83
C GLN A 149 -9.92 13.50 -6.18
N ALA A 150 -10.45 12.35 -6.63
CA ALA A 150 -10.08 11.76 -7.91
C ALA A 150 -10.39 12.70 -9.10
N LYS A 151 -11.53 13.40 -9.04
CA LYS A 151 -11.91 14.40 -10.04
C LYS A 151 -10.97 15.61 -10.04
N ALA A 152 -10.53 16.07 -8.87
CA ALA A 152 -9.55 17.15 -8.76
C ALA A 152 -8.17 16.74 -9.33
N TYR A 153 -7.81 15.47 -9.17
CA TYR A 153 -6.59 14.86 -9.68
C TYR A 153 -6.67 14.34 -11.13
N GLY A 154 -7.81 14.52 -11.82
CA GLY A 154 -8.00 14.04 -13.20
C GLY A 154 -7.91 12.52 -13.36
N THR A 155 -8.15 11.75 -12.30
CA THR A 155 -7.99 10.29 -12.26
C THR A 155 -9.25 9.57 -11.74
N ILE A 156 -9.19 8.25 -11.62
CA ILE A 156 -10.21 7.43 -10.94
C ILE A 156 -9.81 7.14 -9.50
N VAL A 157 -10.79 6.96 -8.61
CA VAL A 157 -10.59 6.78 -7.15
C VAL A 157 -9.54 5.73 -6.80
N ILE A 158 -9.55 4.59 -7.50
CA ILE A 158 -8.61 3.49 -7.28
C ILE A 158 -7.17 3.92 -7.60
N ALA A 159 -6.98 4.69 -8.68
CA ALA A 159 -5.65 5.16 -9.08
C ALA A 159 -5.10 6.24 -8.13
N LEU A 160 -5.97 6.96 -7.42
CA LEU A 160 -5.58 8.05 -6.52
C LEU A 160 -4.73 7.58 -5.34
N LYS A 161 -5.05 6.43 -4.73
CA LYS A 161 -4.23 5.86 -3.64
C LYS A 161 -2.81 5.59 -4.09
N GLY A 162 -2.66 5.05 -5.31
CA GLY A 162 -1.35 4.83 -5.90
C GLY A 162 -0.62 6.14 -6.20
N GLU A 163 -1.34 7.17 -6.68
CA GLU A 163 -0.76 8.50 -6.92
C GLU A 163 -0.27 9.16 -5.62
N TYR A 164 -1.01 9.05 -4.52
CA TYR A 164 -0.60 9.54 -3.22
C TYR A 164 0.70 8.89 -2.74
N LEU A 165 0.85 7.57 -2.86
CA LEU A 165 2.10 6.89 -2.54
C LEU A 165 3.26 7.35 -3.45
N ARG A 166 2.99 7.57 -4.74
CA ARG A 166 3.98 8.09 -5.68
C ARG A 166 4.43 9.52 -5.34
N ASN A 167 3.49 10.38 -4.93
CA ASN A 167 3.80 11.73 -4.47
C ASN A 167 4.66 11.69 -3.21
N PHE A 168 4.26 10.88 -2.21
CA PHE A 168 5.03 10.68 -0.98
C PHE A 168 6.48 10.26 -1.29
N ALA A 169 6.64 9.22 -2.12
CA ALA A 169 7.94 8.76 -2.57
C ALA A 169 8.75 9.86 -3.28
N SER A 170 8.11 10.70 -4.09
CA SER A 170 8.78 11.78 -4.80
C SER A 170 9.29 12.87 -3.87
N HIS A 171 8.57 13.19 -2.78
CA HIS A 171 9.08 14.12 -1.76
C HIS A 171 10.25 13.52 -0.98
N ARG A 172 10.18 12.22 -0.64
CA ARG A 172 11.30 11.49 -0.02
C ARG A 172 12.55 11.51 -0.90
N ALA A 173 12.42 11.20 -2.18
CA ALA A 173 13.52 11.26 -3.14
C ALA A 173 14.07 12.69 -3.37
N ALA A 174 13.26 13.72 -3.10
CA ALA A 174 13.71 15.12 -3.09
C ALA A 174 14.43 15.52 -1.78
N GLY A 175 14.65 14.58 -0.85
CA GLY A 175 15.35 14.79 0.41
C GLY A 175 14.51 15.40 1.51
N LYS A 176 13.17 15.32 1.43
CA LYS A 176 12.31 15.76 2.53
C LYS A 176 12.14 14.66 3.55
N ASP A 177 12.39 14.97 4.82
CA ASP A 177 12.14 14.08 5.94
C ASP A 177 10.69 14.19 6.44
N VAL A 178 10.25 13.14 7.14
CA VAL A 178 8.93 13.06 7.77
C VAL A 178 9.11 13.33 9.26
N GLU A 179 8.58 14.43 9.76
CA GLU A 179 8.63 14.80 11.18
C GLU A 179 7.31 14.47 11.91
N GLY A 180 6.22 14.22 11.15
CA GLY A 180 4.94 13.82 11.71
C GLY A 180 3.87 13.45 10.68
N VAL A 181 2.67 13.13 11.16
CA VAL A 181 1.51 12.72 10.34
C VAL A 181 1.08 13.79 9.33
N ASP A 182 1.24 15.07 9.66
CA ASP A 182 0.91 16.17 8.75
C ASP A 182 1.81 16.18 7.51
N ASP A 183 3.11 15.87 7.66
CA ASP A 183 4.03 15.77 6.52
C ASP A 183 3.65 14.61 5.62
N ILE A 184 3.28 13.45 6.20
CA ILE A 184 2.83 12.29 5.43
C ILE A 184 1.61 12.65 4.59
N LYS A 185 0.64 13.35 5.19
CA LYS A 185 -0.56 13.81 4.50
C LYS A 185 -0.22 14.78 3.38
N ASP A 186 0.57 15.81 3.67
CA ASP A 186 0.96 16.83 2.71
C ASP A 186 1.75 16.24 1.54
N PHE A 187 2.68 15.32 1.82
CA PHE A 187 3.48 14.67 0.79
C PHE A 187 2.64 13.75 -0.08
N CYS A 188 1.59 13.11 0.46
CA CYS A 188 0.63 12.36 -0.33
C CYS A 188 -0.22 13.28 -1.21
N GLU A 189 -0.77 14.35 -0.65
CA GLU A 189 -1.76 15.22 -1.30
C GLU A 189 -1.18 16.29 -2.23
N GLN A 190 0.14 16.43 -2.32
CA GLN A 190 0.80 17.43 -3.17
C GLN A 190 1.84 16.78 -4.09
N GLU A 191 1.82 17.13 -5.38
CA GLU A 191 2.92 16.75 -6.27
C GLU A 191 4.22 17.42 -5.81
N ALA A 192 5.32 16.65 -5.78
CA ALA A 192 6.63 17.20 -5.52
C ALA A 192 6.96 18.23 -6.62
N SER A 193 7.26 19.47 -6.22
CA SER A 193 7.72 20.48 -7.16
C SER A 193 9.06 20.04 -7.76
N PRO A 194 9.24 20.10 -9.09
CA PRO A 194 10.54 19.85 -9.69
C PRO A 194 11.50 21.02 -9.39
N GLN A 195 12.21 20.94 -8.26
CA GLN A 195 13.44 21.67 -7.97
C GLN A 195 14.46 20.58 -7.56
N SER A 196 15.58 20.32 -8.25
CA SER A 196 16.46 21.21 -8.99
C SER A 196 17.31 20.41 -10.00
N GLY A 197 17.35 20.87 -11.25
CA GLY A 197 18.24 20.35 -12.30
C GLY A 197 18.45 21.35 -13.43
N LEU A 198 18.37 22.65 -13.11
CA LEU A 198 18.56 23.76 -14.05
C LEU A 198 19.47 24.84 -13.44
N ASP A 199 20.55 24.41 -12.80
CA ASP A 199 21.71 25.27 -12.50
C ASP A 199 22.94 24.65 -13.15
N ASP A 200 22.94 24.57 -14.48
CA ASP A 200 24.18 24.53 -15.26
C ASP A 200 23.83 24.73 -16.73
N TYR A 201 23.79 25.98 -17.20
CA TYR A 201 24.31 26.37 -18.50
C TYR A 201 24.42 27.91 -18.58
N SER A 202 25.67 28.35 -18.58
CA SER A 202 26.18 29.59 -19.19
C SER A 202 25.94 30.92 -18.48
N SER A 203 26.73 31.12 -17.42
CA SER A 203 27.59 32.31 -17.38
C SER A 203 28.96 31.93 -17.92
N SER A 204 29.27 32.29 -19.16
CA SER A 204 30.64 32.39 -19.70
C SER A 204 30.60 33.17 -21.02
N ASN A 205 31.01 34.44 -20.91
CA ASN A 205 31.49 35.40 -21.92
C ASN A 205 30.76 35.56 -23.26
#